data_AF-A0A920RAH6-F1
#
_entry.id   AF-A0A920RAH6-F1
#
_cell.length_a   1.000
_cell.length_b   1.000
_cell.length_c   1.000
_cell.angle_alpha   90.00
_cell.angle_beta   90.00
_cell.angle_gamma   90.00
#
_symmetry.space_group_name_H-M   'P 1'
#
loop_
_entity.id
_entity.type
_entity.pdbx_description
1 polymer ?
#
loop_
_entity_poly.entity_id
_entity_poly.type
_entity_poly.pdbx_seq_one_letter_code
_entity_poly.pdbx_strand_id
1 'polypeptide(L)'
;MHWAFLIVQTHDFAEINDSMNLLNKIFGSSNTRKLKKMNRAVAIINNMEASFEALSNDELKEKTVEFKNRVEAGEALEAILPEAFAAVREASKRTLGLRHFDVQMIGGMVLHKGQYFRNADR
;
A
#
# COMPACT_ATOMS: atom_id res chain seq x y z
N MET A 1 -39.07 -39.15 5.93
CA MET A 1 -38.20 -39.35 4.76
C MET A 1 -37.74 -38.04 4.08
N HIS A 2 -38.20 -36.84 4.51
CA HIS A 2 -37.76 -35.56 3.93
C HIS A 2 -36.53 -34.94 4.62
N TRP A 3 -36.21 -35.36 5.86
CA TRP A 3 -35.18 -34.73 6.69
C TRP A 3 -33.77 -35.33 6.53
N ALA A 4 -33.63 -36.47 5.83
CA ALA A 4 -32.32 -37.10 5.60
C ALA A 4 -31.55 -36.46 4.42
N PHE A 5 -32.23 -35.70 3.55
CA PHE A 5 -31.61 -35.11 2.36
C PHE A 5 -30.79 -33.84 2.68
N LEU A 6 -31.07 -33.18 3.80
CA LEU A 6 -30.33 -31.97 4.23
C LEU A 6 -28.97 -32.28 4.89
N ILE A 7 -28.81 -33.47 5.50
CA ILE A 7 -27.57 -33.85 6.22
C ILE A 7 -26.44 -34.27 5.26
N VAL A 8 -26.79 -34.82 4.09
CA VAL A 8 -25.81 -35.16 3.04
C VAL A 8 -25.25 -33.88 2.41
N GLN A 9 -26.06 -32.83 2.26
CA GLN A 9 -25.62 -31.57 1.67
C GLN A 9 -24.62 -30.81 2.57
N THR A 10 -24.74 -30.90 3.90
CA THR A 10 -23.84 -30.19 4.84
C THR A 10 -22.42 -30.77 4.92
N HIS A 11 -22.22 -32.04 4.55
CA HIS A 11 -20.89 -32.67 4.58
C HIS A 11 -20.00 -32.22 3.40
N ASP A 12 -20.60 -31.98 2.23
CA ASP A 12 -19.86 -31.42 1.07
C ASP A 12 -19.43 -29.95 1.28
N PHE A 13 -20.20 -29.15 2.04
CA PHE A 13 -19.86 -27.74 2.26
C PHE A 13 -18.64 -27.52 3.16
N ALA A 14 -18.32 -28.46 4.06
CA ALA A 14 -17.17 -28.34 4.94
C ALA A 14 -15.83 -28.58 4.21
N GLU A 15 -15.77 -29.58 3.33
CA GLU A 15 -14.58 -29.92 2.54
C GLU A 15 -14.19 -28.81 1.54
N ILE A 16 -15.19 -28.12 0.96
CA ILE A 16 -14.96 -26.98 0.05
C ILE A 16 -14.33 -25.79 0.79
N ASN A 17 -14.70 -25.57 2.05
CA ASN A 17 -14.20 -24.44 2.84
C ASN A 17 -12.77 -24.68 3.35
N ASP A 18 -12.46 -25.93 3.74
CA ASP A 18 -11.12 -26.32 4.17
C ASP A 18 -10.11 -26.35 3.02
N SER A 19 -10.51 -26.80 1.83
CA SER A 19 -9.67 -26.75 0.63
C SER A 19 -9.36 -25.31 0.17
N MET A 20 -10.35 -24.40 0.23
CA MET A 20 -10.13 -22.97 -0.01
C MET A 20 -9.18 -22.34 1.03
N ASN A 21 -9.31 -22.70 2.31
CA ASN A 21 -8.40 -22.25 3.36
C ASN A 21 -6.98 -22.79 3.20
N LEU A 22 -6.81 -24.05 2.79
CA LEU A 22 -5.51 -24.67 2.54
C LEU A 22 -4.81 -24.03 1.34
N LEU A 23 -5.52 -23.80 0.23
CA LEU A 23 -5.00 -23.12 -0.95
C LEU A 23 -4.62 -21.67 -0.66
N ASN A 24 -5.44 -20.93 0.11
CA ASN A 24 -5.13 -19.57 0.55
C ASN A 24 -3.91 -19.52 1.50
N LYS A 25 -3.70 -20.55 2.32
CA LYS A 25 -2.59 -20.66 3.27
C LYS A 25 -1.27 -21.05 2.60
N ILE A 26 -1.32 -21.88 1.54
CA ILE A 26 -0.15 -22.31 0.76
C ILE A 26 0.27 -21.25 -0.26
N PHE A 27 -0.67 -20.63 -0.98
CA PHE A 27 -0.34 -19.66 -2.03
C PHE A 27 -0.34 -18.19 -1.57
N GLY A 28 -0.92 -17.92 -0.39
CA GLY A 28 -1.21 -16.59 0.10
C GLY A 28 -2.26 -15.91 -0.80
N SER A 29 -3.29 -15.30 -0.21
CA SER A 29 -4.24 -14.53 -1.03
C SER A 29 -3.49 -13.44 -1.83
N SER A 30 -3.95 -13.13 -3.05
CA SER A 30 -3.40 -12.02 -3.86
C SER A 30 -3.30 -10.72 -3.06
N ASN A 31 -4.26 -10.50 -2.15
CA ASN A 31 -4.29 -9.36 -1.24
C ASN A 31 -3.17 -9.41 -0.20
N THR A 32 -2.90 -10.55 0.42
CA THR A 32 -1.78 -10.73 1.38
C THR A 32 -0.44 -10.38 0.72
N ARG A 33 -0.24 -10.78 -0.55
CA ARG A 33 0.99 -10.48 -1.28
C ARG A 33 1.13 -8.99 -1.59
N LYS A 34 0.04 -8.34 -2.00
CA LYS A 34 0.00 -6.89 -2.26
C LYS A 34 0.29 -6.10 -0.98
N LEU A 35 -0.36 -6.45 0.13
CA LEU A 35 -0.12 -5.85 1.45
C LEU A 35 1.34 -6.02 1.90
N LYS A 36 1.93 -7.22 1.73
CA LYS A 36 3.35 -7.43 2.06
C LYS A 36 4.28 -6.51 1.27
N LYS A 37 4.00 -6.26 -0.02
CA LYS A 37 4.77 -5.29 -0.82
C LYS A 37 4.60 -3.86 -0.30
N MET A 38 3.38 -3.46 0.04
CA MET A 38 3.12 -2.12 0.60
C MET A 38 3.79 -1.93 1.96
N ASN A 39 3.75 -2.93 2.84
CA ASN A 39 4.45 -2.88 4.12
C ASN A 39 5.97 -2.71 3.96
N ARG A 40 6.58 -3.30 2.93
CA ARG A 40 8.00 -3.06 2.62
C ARG A 40 8.26 -1.60 2.22
N ALA A 41 7.38 -1.02 1.39
CA ALA A 41 7.49 0.39 1.03
C ALA A 41 7.32 1.31 2.25
N VAL A 42 6.38 1.00 3.15
CA VAL A 42 6.26 1.73 4.44
C VAL A 42 7.53 1.62 5.27
N ALA A 43 8.17 0.45 5.35
CA ALA A 43 9.43 0.31 6.07
C ALA A 43 10.54 1.20 5.49
N ILE A 44 10.60 1.35 4.16
CA ILE A 44 11.53 2.27 3.50
C ILE A 44 11.20 3.73 3.89
N ILE A 45 9.92 4.12 3.83
CA ILE A 45 9.46 5.46 4.23
C ILE A 45 9.83 5.76 5.69
N ASN A 46 9.63 4.80 6.60
CA ASN A 46 9.96 4.94 8.01
C ASN A 46 11.47 5.16 8.22
N ASN A 47 12.32 4.47 7.44
CA ASN A 47 13.78 4.65 7.51
C ASN A 47 14.23 6.03 7.00
N MET A 48 13.45 6.66 6.13
CA MET A 48 13.71 8.03 5.64
C MET A 48 13.23 9.11 6.61
N GLU A 49 12.46 8.76 7.64
CA GLU A 49 11.83 9.74 8.53
C GLU A 49 12.85 10.69 9.18
N ALA A 50 13.97 10.14 9.69
CA ALA A 50 15.01 10.95 10.31
C ALA A 50 15.69 11.92 9.32
N SER A 51 15.87 11.53 8.06
CA SER A 51 16.49 12.41 7.07
C SER A 51 15.55 13.54 6.63
N PHE A 52 14.24 13.29 6.59
CA PHE A 52 13.24 14.33 6.28
C PHE A 52 12.96 15.24 7.47
N GLU A 53 12.98 14.72 8.71
CA GLU A 53 12.85 15.53 9.92
C GLU A 53 13.99 16.55 10.07
N ALA A 54 15.20 16.18 9.62
CA ALA A 54 16.36 17.07 9.64
C ALA A 54 16.28 18.24 8.64
N LEU A 55 15.39 18.19 7.64
CA LEU A 55 15.26 19.24 6.63
C LEU A 55 14.63 20.50 7.22
N SER A 56 15.05 21.67 6.76
CA SER A 56 14.33 22.92 6.96
C SER A 56 13.01 22.96 6.18
N ASN A 57 12.15 23.95 6.46
CA ASN A 57 10.90 24.12 5.72
C ASN A 57 11.11 24.42 4.24
N ASP A 58 12.20 25.11 3.90
CA ASP A 58 12.50 25.47 2.51
C ASP A 58 13.10 24.28 1.77
N GLU A 59 14.02 23.52 2.39
CA GLU A 59 14.52 22.27 1.82
C GLU A 59 13.39 21.24 1.59
N LEU A 60 12.42 21.14 2.51
CA LEU A 60 11.26 20.27 2.35
C LEU A 60 10.37 20.70 1.16
N LYS A 61 10.25 22.01 0.90
CA LYS A 61 9.53 22.51 -0.29
C LYS A 61 10.31 22.21 -1.57
N GLU A 62 11.63 22.38 -1.55
CA GLU A 62 12.51 22.12 -2.68
C GLU A 62 12.43 20.67 -3.15
N LYS A 63 12.17 19.72 -2.23
CA LYS A 63 11.90 18.32 -2.61
C LYS A 63 10.78 18.17 -3.64
N THR A 64 9.76 19.02 -3.61
CA THR A 64 8.69 19.00 -4.63
C THR A 64 9.24 19.32 -6.02
N VAL A 65 10.12 20.31 -6.11
CA VAL A 65 10.75 20.71 -7.37
C VAL A 65 11.72 19.61 -7.84
N GLU A 66 12.49 19.04 -6.93
CA GLU A 66 13.40 17.92 -7.22
C GLU A 66 12.64 16.71 -7.81
N PHE A 67 11.55 16.28 -7.15
CA PHE A 67 10.75 15.15 -7.62
C PHE A 67 10.11 15.41 -8.99
N LYS A 68 9.64 16.64 -9.23
CA LYS A 68 9.10 17.03 -10.53
C LYS A 68 10.17 16.93 -11.62
N ASN A 69 11.34 17.49 -11.39
CA ASN A 69 12.45 17.46 -12.35
C ASN A 69 12.90 16.03 -12.65
N ARG A 70 12.96 15.15 -11.64
CA ARG A 70 13.30 13.74 -11.79
C ARG A 70 12.30 12.99 -12.68
N VAL A 71 11.01 13.20 -12.48
CA VAL A 71 9.96 12.60 -13.31
C VAL A 71 9.99 13.16 -14.74
N GLU A 72 10.21 14.47 -14.90
CA GLU A 72 10.37 15.09 -16.23
C GLU A 72 11.62 14.57 -16.96
N ALA A 73 12.68 14.20 -16.23
CA ALA A 73 13.87 13.55 -16.76
C ALA A 73 13.66 12.06 -17.13
N GLY A 74 12.46 11.51 -16.90
CA GLY A 74 12.09 10.14 -17.27
C GLY A 74 12.21 9.11 -16.14
N GLU A 75 12.46 9.54 -14.90
CA GLU A 75 12.41 8.64 -13.75
C GLU A 75 10.97 8.16 -13.51
N ALA A 76 10.80 6.87 -13.21
CA ALA A 76 9.49 6.30 -12.93
C ALA A 76 8.90 6.90 -11.66
N LEU A 77 7.60 7.20 -11.69
CA LEU A 77 6.86 7.77 -10.56
C LEU A 77 6.94 6.86 -9.32
N GLU A 78 7.01 5.56 -9.54
CA GLU A 78 7.13 4.50 -8.54
C GLU A 78 8.49 4.52 -7.83
N ALA A 79 9.54 5.02 -8.50
CA ALA A 79 10.86 5.16 -7.91
C ALA A 79 10.89 6.31 -6.89
N ILE A 80 10.20 7.42 -7.18
CA ILE A 80 10.11 8.58 -6.27
C ILE A 80 9.07 8.40 -5.16
N LEU A 81 8.19 7.40 -5.27
CA LEU A 81 7.04 7.21 -4.37
C LEU A 81 7.44 7.17 -2.87
N PRO A 82 8.47 6.43 -2.43
CA PRO A 82 8.84 6.40 -1.01
C PRO A 82 9.29 7.76 -0.50
N GLU A 83 10.11 8.48 -1.27
CA GLU A 83 10.62 9.82 -0.92
C GLU A 83 9.48 10.84 -0.86
N ALA A 84 8.56 10.79 -1.83
CA ALA A 84 7.39 11.66 -1.85
C ALA A 84 6.47 11.43 -0.64
N PHE A 85 6.26 10.18 -0.24
CA PHE A 85 5.46 9.87 0.95
C PHE A 85 6.15 10.29 2.26
N ALA A 86 7.48 10.19 2.33
CA ALA A 86 8.24 10.71 3.47
C ALA A 86 8.11 12.24 3.57
N ALA A 87 8.22 12.95 2.45
CA ALA A 87 8.01 14.40 2.39
C ALA A 87 6.61 14.82 2.86
N VAL A 88 5.56 14.13 2.37
CA VAL A 88 4.17 14.40 2.76
C VAL A 88 3.93 14.11 4.25
N ARG A 89 4.51 13.04 4.78
CA ARG A 89 4.42 12.72 6.21
C ARG A 89 5.02 13.84 7.06
N GLU A 90 6.21 14.31 6.70
CA GLU A 90 6.89 15.38 7.43
C GLU A 90 6.14 16.72 7.31
N ALA A 91 5.64 17.05 6.12
CA ALA A 91 4.83 18.24 5.91
C ALA A 91 3.55 18.23 6.78
N SER A 92 2.86 17.09 6.88
CA SER A 92 1.70 16.92 7.76
C SER A 92 2.05 17.04 9.25
N LYS A 93 3.19 16.47 9.67
CA LYS A 93 3.69 16.59 11.05
C LYS A 93 3.93 18.06 11.42
N ARG A 94 4.49 18.86 10.51
CA ARG A 94 4.77 20.30 10.75
C ARG A 94 3.53 21.18 10.69
N THR A 95 2.64 20.92 9.74
CA THR A 95 1.49 21.81 9.46
C THR A 95 0.26 21.49 10.30
N LEU A 96 0.00 20.19 10.53
CA LEU A 96 -1.20 19.72 11.22
C LEU A 96 -0.88 19.08 12.58
N GLY A 97 0.41 18.88 12.91
CA GLY A 97 0.79 18.12 14.10
C GLY A 97 0.48 16.63 14.00
N LEU A 98 0.14 16.13 12.80
CA LEU A 98 -0.31 14.75 12.59
C LEU A 98 0.76 13.98 11.82
N ARG A 99 1.42 13.05 12.52
CA ARG A 99 2.27 12.04 11.89
C ARG A 99 1.37 10.95 11.30
N HIS A 100 1.39 10.82 9.98
CA HIS A 100 0.61 9.79 9.29
C HIS A 100 0.93 8.38 9.80
N PHE A 101 -0.10 7.62 10.12
CA PHE A 101 0.00 6.21 10.45
C PHE A 101 0.38 5.37 9.23
N ASP A 102 1.02 4.22 9.48
CA ASP A 102 1.46 3.31 8.43
C ASP A 102 0.29 2.83 7.55
N VAL A 103 -0.89 2.60 8.15
CA VAL A 103 -2.12 2.26 7.42
C VAL A 103 -2.58 3.38 6.47
N GLN A 104 -2.34 4.65 6.79
CA GLN A 104 -2.68 5.77 5.91
C GLN A 104 -1.72 5.83 4.72
N MET A 105 -0.43 5.53 4.93
CA MET A 105 0.55 5.43 3.84
C MET A 105 0.18 4.29 2.90
N ILE A 106 -0.23 3.14 3.44
CA ILE A 106 -0.76 2.02 2.64
C ILE A 106 -1.98 2.45 1.84
N GLY A 107 -2.93 3.14 2.48
CA GLY A 107 -4.11 3.70 1.80
C GLY A 107 -3.75 4.61 0.63
N GLY A 108 -2.80 5.54 0.83
CA GLY A 108 -2.30 6.40 -0.25
C GLY A 108 -1.66 5.61 -1.40
N MET A 109 -0.84 4.60 -1.10
CA MET A 109 -0.25 3.73 -2.12
C MET A 109 -1.29 2.90 -2.88
N VAL A 110 -2.37 2.47 -2.22
CA VAL A 110 -3.49 1.78 -2.87
C VAL A 110 -4.18 2.72 -3.86
N LEU A 111 -4.46 3.96 -3.46
CA LEU A 111 -5.08 4.96 -4.33
C LEU A 111 -4.20 5.28 -5.54
N HIS A 112 -2.90 5.49 -5.32
CA HIS A 112 -1.93 5.73 -6.38
C HIS A 112 -1.93 4.60 -7.43
N LYS A 113 -1.88 3.33 -6.99
CA LYS A 113 -1.96 2.19 -7.92
C LYS A 113 -3.30 2.11 -8.63
N GLY A 114 -4.40 2.43 -7.94
CA GLY A 114 -5.74 2.47 -8.53
C GLY A 114 -5.88 3.50 -9.66
N GLN A 115 -5.16 4.63 -9.57
CA GLN A 115 -5.11 5.61 -10.65
C GLN A 115 -4.36 5.08 -11.88
N TYR A 116 -3.28 4.33 -11.67
CA TYR A 116 -2.55 3.68 -12.76
C TYR A 116 -3.42 2.66 -13.51
N PHE A 117 -4.21 1.85 -12.79
CA PHE A 117 -5.13 0.89 -13.40
C PHE A 117 -6.27 1.53 -14.21
N ARG A 118 -6.76 2.74 -13.86
CA ARG A 118 -7.78 3.43 -14.68
C ARG A 118 -7.24 4.06 -15.96
N ASN A 119 -5.95 4.39 -16.01
CA ASN A 119 -5.34 5.07 -17.15
C ASN A 119 -4.72 4.10 -18.18
N ALA A 120 -4.58 2.81 -17.84
CA ALA A 120 -4.10 1.77 -18.75
C ALA A 120 -5.16 1.29 -19.77
N ASP A 121 -6.43 1.68 -19.58
CA ASP A 121 -7.57 1.36 -20.47
C ASP A 121 -7.97 2.55 -21.38
N ARG A 122 -7.07 3.49 -21.66
CA ARG A 122 -7.28 4.59 -22.61
C ARG A 122 -6.14 4.75 -23.59
#